data_AF-A0A0L0SJF6-F1
#
_entry.id   AF-A0A0L0SJF6-F1
#
_cell.length_a   1.000
_cell.length_b   1.000
_cell.length_c   1.000
_cell.angle_alpha   90.00
_cell.angle_beta   90.00
_cell.angle_gamma   90.00
#
_symmetry.space_group_name_H-M   'P 1'
#
loop_
_entity.id
_entity.type
_entity.pdbx_description
1 polymer ?
#
loop_
_entity_poly.entity_id
_entity_poly.type
_entity_poly.pdbx_seq_one_letter_code
_entity_poly.pdbx_strand_id
1 'polypeptide(L)'
;MLTLSARHAADNVNSYYLRTADTGHLLEAYTFYEAILDRHYFDDVMDTKIAYVAAKRLRYCARFMIVCMLLNRLDRVQVLVVEMKKLVDQFAKELDPDDKEGWRKTYRDMAMFVEALNDLPTDDQGRLCAIQPRAASHDIRSGKTMVHDVIIASCWPNQPRFSDLSIDMFRFLQLLEREPVKPQPEQDDSDAPRKFLLNCPSASQIIHHLGSSLRETSSSQFLLFYYSGPGRLTGAPASGSTASVPPSEAAMLGGLDTRPPADDHVHRLHPYDLIPFTRKPFFCVLDSPAAPLFRKTPNLYAGTPFLFLCSPQEYPPSISGHAGTASLFTAFLFHPAVGIASVCRLERVAASGWAAAIEQAKDWEAAVVRYLQEHPLTPAFLHGILTDELLARLVARFVVCRVVLTHHTIVQKTDDLSDTLWTDLEVLSTEHLALTLGQLGCQDHFR
;
A
#
# COMPACT_ATOMS: atom_id res chain seq x y z
N MET A 1 2.14 19.01 -25.55
CA MET A 1 3.10 17.90 -25.79
C MET A 1 4.22 17.79 -24.74
N LEU A 2 4.35 18.71 -23.76
CA LEU A 2 5.46 18.71 -22.78
C LEU A 2 5.17 17.99 -21.45
N THR A 3 3.94 17.56 -21.18
CA THR A 3 3.58 16.70 -20.04
C THR A 3 4.05 15.24 -20.21
N LEU A 4 4.35 14.81 -21.44
CA LEU A 4 4.83 13.45 -21.76
C LEU A 4 6.36 13.30 -21.63
N SER A 5 7.15 14.36 -21.73
CA SER A 5 8.62 14.26 -21.73
C SER A 5 9.22 14.04 -20.33
N ALA A 6 8.57 14.55 -19.28
CA ALA A 6 8.95 14.24 -17.90
C ALA A 6 8.62 12.77 -17.53
N ARG A 7 7.50 12.24 -18.06
CA ARG A 7 7.06 10.84 -17.92
C ARG A 7 8.07 9.87 -18.53
N HIS A 8 8.39 10.01 -19.82
CA HIS A 8 9.22 9.03 -20.56
C HIS A 8 10.64 8.77 -20.03
N ALA A 9 11.28 9.70 -19.31
CA ALA A 9 12.60 9.46 -18.71
C ALA A 9 12.53 9.05 -17.22
N ALA A 10 11.44 9.40 -16.52
CA ALA A 10 11.13 8.84 -15.20
C ALA A 10 10.67 7.37 -15.32
N ASP A 11 10.08 7.03 -16.46
CA ASP A 11 9.72 5.66 -16.81
C ASP A 11 10.94 4.74 -16.81
N ASN A 12 12.16 5.16 -17.15
CA ASN A 12 13.26 4.19 -17.26
C ASN A 12 13.71 3.61 -15.91
N VAL A 13 13.93 4.42 -14.85
CA VAL A 13 14.32 3.88 -13.54
C VAL A 13 13.11 3.35 -12.78
N ASN A 14 11.98 4.06 -12.81
CA ASN A 14 10.76 3.64 -12.13
C ASN A 14 10.14 2.40 -12.80
N SER A 15 10.00 2.36 -14.13
CA SER A 15 9.50 1.17 -14.82
C SER A 15 10.47 0.00 -14.73
N TYR A 16 11.79 0.24 -14.73
CA TYR A 16 12.75 -0.84 -14.50
C TYR A 16 12.58 -1.41 -13.10
N TYR A 17 12.56 -0.57 -12.06
CA TYR A 17 12.34 -0.99 -10.69
C TYR A 17 11.00 -1.71 -10.51
N LEU A 18 9.90 -1.15 -11.02
CA LEU A 18 8.58 -1.79 -10.88
C LEU A 18 8.50 -3.13 -11.60
N ARG A 19 9.24 -3.30 -12.70
CA ARG A 19 9.30 -4.55 -13.47
C ARG A 19 10.21 -5.60 -12.84
N THR A 20 11.33 -5.19 -12.28
CA THR A 20 12.37 -6.11 -11.77
C THR A 20 12.33 -6.29 -10.26
N ALA A 21 11.70 -5.36 -9.56
CA ALA A 21 11.74 -5.20 -8.11
C ALA A 21 13.18 -5.15 -7.53
N ASP A 22 14.16 -4.78 -8.37
CA ASP A 22 15.56 -4.75 -8.01
C ASP A 22 15.90 -3.46 -7.25
N THR A 23 16.10 -3.61 -5.95
CA THR A 23 16.45 -2.50 -5.06
C THR A 23 17.91 -2.05 -5.21
N GLY A 24 18.80 -2.88 -5.76
CA GLY A 24 20.19 -2.56 -6.04
C GLY A 24 20.31 -1.48 -7.11
N HIS A 25 19.59 -1.62 -8.23
CA HIS A 25 19.51 -0.57 -9.25
C HIS A 25 18.93 0.73 -8.72
N LEU A 26 17.97 0.64 -7.79
CA LEU A 26 17.40 1.82 -7.14
C LEU A 26 18.42 2.52 -6.23
N LEU A 27 19.29 1.75 -5.55
CA LEU A 27 20.40 2.29 -4.74
C LEU A 27 21.49 2.93 -5.60
N GLU A 28 21.81 2.36 -6.76
CA GLU A 28 22.71 2.98 -7.73
C GLU A 28 22.14 4.30 -8.26
N ALA A 29 20.84 4.31 -8.60
CA ALA A 29 20.15 5.53 -9.01
C ALA A 29 20.20 6.60 -7.90
N TYR A 30 19.98 6.22 -6.63
CA TYR A 30 20.13 7.13 -5.50
C TYR A 30 21.53 7.74 -5.45
N THR A 31 22.57 6.90 -5.50
CA THR A 31 23.98 7.33 -5.47
C THR A 31 24.29 8.31 -6.60
N PHE A 32 23.76 8.04 -7.80
CA PHE A 32 23.89 8.92 -8.95
C PHE A 32 23.19 10.27 -8.75
N TYR A 33 21.94 10.26 -8.28
CA TYR A 33 21.20 11.50 -8.02
C TYR A 33 21.83 12.32 -6.89
N GLU A 34 22.32 11.68 -5.83
CA GLU A 34 23.02 12.33 -4.73
C GLU A 34 24.33 12.97 -5.22
N ALA A 35 25.12 12.27 -6.04
CA ALA A 35 26.34 12.83 -6.63
C ALA A 35 26.07 14.04 -7.55
N ILE A 36 24.90 14.08 -8.21
CA ILE A 36 24.48 15.25 -8.98
C ILE A 36 24.19 16.45 -8.07
N LEU A 37 23.55 16.21 -6.92
CA LEU A 37 23.26 17.25 -5.93
C LEU A 37 24.56 17.83 -5.37
N ASP A 38 25.45 16.95 -4.91
CA ASP A 38 26.71 17.32 -4.24
C ASP A 38 27.68 18.10 -5.15
N ARG A 39 27.62 17.83 -6.46
CA ARG A 39 28.47 18.49 -7.46
C ARG A 39 27.84 19.74 -8.07
N HIS A 40 26.66 20.15 -7.61
CA HIS A 40 26.04 21.42 -8.02
C HIS A 40 25.84 21.55 -9.55
N TYR A 41 25.60 20.45 -10.27
CA TYR A 41 25.50 20.44 -11.75
C TYR A 41 24.43 21.37 -12.34
N PHE A 42 23.48 21.83 -11.53
CA PHE A 42 22.35 22.65 -11.98
C PHE A 42 22.36 24.08 -11.42
N ASP A 43 23.46 24.55 -10.83
CA ASP A 43 23.51 25.89 -10.23
C ASP A 43 23.41 27.00 -11.30
N ASP A 44 24.15 26.88 -12.40
CA ASP A 44 24.18 27.89 -13.47
C ASP A 44 22.99 27.79 -14.45
N VAL A 45 22.08 26.84 -14.23
CA VAL A 45 21.03 26.55 -15.23
C VAL A 45 20.03 27.70 -15.37
N MET A 46 19.75 28.42 -14.28
CA MET A 46 18.87 29.59 -14.32
C MET A 46 19.50 30.76 -15.11
N ASP A 47 20.83 30.88 -15.10
CA ASP A 47 21.56 31.94 -15.81
C ASP A 47 21.42 31.87 -17.33
N THR A 48 21.13 30.67 -17.85
CA THR A 48 20.85 30.48 -19.28
C THR A 48 19.61 31.23 -19.74
N LYS A 49 18.67 31.56 -18.83
CA LYS A 49 17.33 32.12 -19.13
C LYS A 49 16.49 31.27 -20.09
N ILE A 50 16.87 30.02 -20.31
CA ILE A 50 16.16 29.09 -21.18
C ILE A 50 15.29 28.18 -20.30
N ALA A 51 13.97 28.40 -20.32
CA ALA A 51 13.01 27.63 -19.54
C ALA A 51 13.14 26.10 -19.73
N TYR A 52 13.40 25.64 -20.95
CA TYR A 52 13.61 24.21 -21.20
C TYR A 52 14.81 23.62 -20.45
N VAL A 53 15.89 24.38 -20.27
CA VAL A 53 17.08 23.94 -19.52
C VAL A 53 16.79 23.97 -18.02
N ALA A 54 16.14 25.01 -17.52
CA ALA A 54 15.68 25.11 -16.12
C ALA A 54 14.72 23.98 -15.72
N ALA A 55 13.83 23.58 -16.63
CA ALA A 55 12.93 22.45 -16.42
C ALA A 55 13.70 21.12 -16.21
N LYS A 56 14.95 20.99 -16.65
CA LYS A 56 15.76 19.79 -16.36
C LYS A 56 16.07 19.65 -14.87
N ARG A 57 16.33 20.76 -14.16
CA ARG A 57 16.56 20.76 -12.71
C ARG A 57 15.30 20.35 -11.94
N LEU A 58 14.13 20.89 -12.31
CA LEU A 58 12.84 20.48 -11.75
C LEU A 58 12.55 18.99 -11.97
N ARG A 59 12.79 18.51 -13.18
CA ARG A 59 12.67 17.09 -13.54
C ARG A 59 13.66 16.20 -12.79
N TYR A 60 14.86 16.68 -12.49
CA TYR A 60 15.83 15.97 -11.66
C TYR A 60 15.32 15.85 -10.22
N CYS A 61 14.92 16.97 -9.60
CA CYS A 61 14.43 17.00 -8.23
C CYS A 61 13.23 16.07 -8.04
N ALA A 62 12.27 16.11 -8.97
CA ALA A 62 11.11 15.22 -8.97
C ALA A 62 11.50 13.74 -9.02
N ARG A 63 12.49 13.35 -9.84
CA ARG A 63 12.94 11.96 -9.94
C ARG A 63 13.71 11.52 -8.70
N PHE A 64 14.58 12.38 -8.18
CA PHE A 64 15.32 12.05 -6.98
C PHE A 64 14.38 11.83 -5.79
N MET A 65 13.30 12.61 -5.69
CA MET A 65 12.27 12.41 -4.68
C MET A 65 11.59 11.03 -4.81
N ILE A 66 11.24 10.58 -6.03
CA ILE A 66 10.69 9.23 -6.28
C ILE A 66 11.66 8.16 -5.78
N VAL A 67 12.94 8.26 -6.13
CA VAL A 67 13.96 7.30 -5.68
C VAL A 67 14.09 7.30 -4.15
N CYS A 68 14.11 8.46 -3.51
CA CYS A 68 14.17 8.56 -2.05
C CYS A 68 12.95 7.92 -1.38
N MET A 69 11.74 8.17 -1.90
CA MET A 69 10.53 7.52 -1.39
C MET A 69 10.58 6.00 -1.57
N LEU A 70 10.93 5.53 -2.77
CA LEU A 70 11.03 4.09 -3.05
C LEU A 70 12.11 3.40 -2.22
N LEU A 71 13.12 4.11 -1.70
CA LEU A 71 14.14 3.61 -0.74
C LEU A 71 13.80 3.89 0.73
N ASN A 72 12.60 4.39 1.04
CA ASN A 72 12.16 4.80 2.37
C ASN A 72 13.12 5.81 3.06
N ARG A 73 13.77 6.69 2.29
CA ARG A 73 14.65 7.78 2.75
C ARG A 73 13.85 9.07 2.95
N LEU A 74 12.93 9.05 3.92
CA LEU A 74 11.97 10.14 4.12
C LEU A 74 12.63 11.45 4.58
N ASP A 75 13.76 11.38 5.27
CA ASP A 75 14.60 12.53 5.63
C ASP A 75 15.03 13.32 4.38
N ARG A 76 15.49 12.63 3.33
CA ARG A 76 15.85 13.25 2.06
C ARG A 76 14.62 13.79 1.33
N VAL A 77 13.48 13.11 1.41
CA VAL A 77 12.22 13.58 0.83
C VAL A 77 11.81 14.95 1.42
N GLN A 78 11.94 15.14 2.73
CA GLN A 78 11.65 16.43 3.38
C GLN A 78 12.55 17.57 2.85
N VAL A 79 13.84 17.28 2.62
CA VAL A 79 14.77 18.28 2.06
C VAL A 79 14.38 18.63 0.61
N LEU A 80 14.11 17.60 -0.21
CA LEU A 80 13.81 17.76 -1.63
C LEU A 80 12.48 18.49 -1.89
N VAL A 81 11.46 18.31 -1.06
CA VAL A 81 10.18 19.02 -1.24
C VAL A 81 10.33 20.53 -0.98
N VAL A 82 11.19 20.91 -0.03
CA VAL A 82 11.54 22.31 0.24
C VAL A 82 12.38 22.90 -0.91
N GLU A 83 13.34 22.14 -1.44
CA GLU A 83 14.10 22.57 -2.62
C GLU A 83 13.19 22.76 -3.83
N MET A 84 12.33 21.77 -4.12
CA MET A 84 11.38 21.83 -5.23
C MET A 84 10.51 23.08 -5.17
N LYS A 85 10.03 23.48 -3.98
CA LYS A 85 9.27 24.73 -3.79
C LYS A 85 10.05 25.93 -4.32
N LYS A 86 11.30 26.09 -3.85
CA LYS A 86 12.17 27.21 -4.24
C LYS A 86 12.39 27.23 -5.75
N LEU A 87 12.66 26.07 -6.34
CA LEU A 87 12.90 25.94 -7.78
C LEU A 87 11.66 26.27 -8.60
N VAL A 88 10.47 25.81 -8.20
CA VAL A 88 9.22 26.13 -8.89
C VAL A 88 8.88 27.61 -8.80
N ASP A 89 9.09 28.23 -7.63
CA ASP A 89 8.84 29.65 -7.43
C ASP A 89 9.79 30.51 -8.29
N GLN A 90 11.08 30.18 -8.34
CA GLN A 90 12.07 30.83 -9.22
C GLN A 90 11.73 30.63 -10.69
N PHE A 91 11.47 29.37 -11.11
CA PHE A 91 11.12 29.02 -12.48
C PHE A 91 9.91 29.82 -12.99
N ALA A 92 8.87 29.93 -12.16
CA ALA A 92 7.67 30.65 -12.53
C ALA A 92 7.83 32.18 -12.48
N LYS A 93 8.67 32.72 -11.59
CA LYS A 93 8.88 34.16 -11.43
C LYS A 93 9.86 34.74 -12.46
N GLU A 94 10.97 34.05 -12.72
CA GLU A 94 12.08 34.58 -13.49
C GLU A 94 11.97 34.27 -14.99
N LEU A 95 11.42 33.11 -15.34
CA LEU A 95 11.34 32.64 -16.73
C LEU A 95 9.91 32.69 -17.30
N ASP A 96 8.91 32.77 -16.43
CA ASP A 96 7.46 32.82 -16.73
C ASP A 96 6.95 31.92 -17.87
N PRO A 97 7.34 30.63 -17.94
CA PRO A 97 7.00 29.78 -19.08
C PRO A 97 5.54 29.33 -19.08
N ASP A 98 5.04 28.92 -20.23
CA ASP A 98 3.65 28.43 -20.41
C ASP A 98 3.31 27.24 -19.49
N ASP A 99 4.31 26.40 -19.16
CA ASP A 99 4.14 25.21 -18.33
C ASP A 99 4.30 25.46 -16.82
N LYS A 100 4.48 26.72 -16.38
CA LYS A 100 4.67 27.09 -14.97
C LYS A 100 3.57 26.57 -14.04
N GLU A 101 2.32 26.58 -14.48
CA GLU A 101 1.20 26.08 -13.67
C GLU A 101 1.21 24.56 -13.55
N GLY A 102 1.71 23.86 -14.57
CA GLY A 102 1.96 22.43 -14.50
C GLY A 102 2.96 22.10 -13.38
N TRP A 103 4.05 22.86 -13.29
CA TRP A 103 5.05 22.69 -12.23
C TRP A 103 4.56 23.08 -10.84
N ARG A 104 3.76 24.16 -10.73
CA ARG A 104 3.08 24.50 -9.46
C ARG A 104 2.14 23.40 -9.00
N LYS A 105 1.37 22.80 -9.92
CA LYS A 105 0.54 21.64 -9.61
C LYS A 105 1.40 20.45 -9.17
N THR A 106 2.49 20.14 -9.87
CA THR A 106 3.42 19.07 -9.46
C THR A 106 3.96 19.28 -8.06
N TYR A 107 4.40 20.49 -7.71
CA TYR A 107 4.84 20.80 -6.34
C TYR A 107 3.70 20.66 -5.32
N ARG A 108 2.48 21.14 -5.63
CA ARG A 108 1.32 20.98 -4.74
C ARG A 108 1.02 19.50 -4.48
N ASP A 109 0.99 18.68 -5.53
CA ASP A 109 0.78 17.23 -5.44
C ASP A 109 1.88 16.56 -4.59
N MET A 110 3.15 16.94 -4.78
CA MET A 110 4.27 16.48 -3.94
C MET A 110 4.10 16.88 -2.47
N ALA A 111 3.78 18.15 -2.19
CA ALA A 111 3.66 18.67 -0.84
C ALA A 111 2.53 17.96 -0.08
N MET A 112 1.35 17.80 -0.71
CA MET A 112 0.22 17.05 -0.12
C MET A 112 0.58 15.58 0.13
N PHE A 113 1.37 14.97 -0.76
CA PHE A 113 1.81 13.59 -0.58
C PHE A 113 2.78 13.44 0.60
N VAL A 114 3.75 14.36 0.72
CA VAL A 114 4.71 14.35 1.85
C VAL A 114 4.01 14.66 3.18
N GLU A 115 3.02 15.55 3.17
CA GLU A 115 2.17 15.80 4.34
C GLU A 115 1.42 14.53 4.77
N ALA A 116 0.84 13.79 3.82
CA ALA A 116 0.20 12.50 4.09
C ALA A 116 1.16 11.40 4.57
N LEU A 117 2.42 11.40 4.11
CA LEU A 117 3.46 10.51 4.62
C LEU A 117 3.81 10.82 6.09
N ASN A 118 3.72 12.10 6.45
CA ASN A 118 4.04 12.63 7.77
C ASN A 118 2.86 12.57 8.75
N ASP A 119 1.75 11.90 8.39
CA ASP A 119 0.58 11.68 9.24
C ASP A 119 0.84 10.65 10.36
N LEU A 120 2.08 10.62 10.83
CA LEU A 120 2.58 9.77 11.91
C LEU A 120 2.76 10.64 13.15
N PRO A 121 2.64 10.07 14.36
CA PRO A 121 2.95 10.79 15.57
C PRO A 121 4.39 11.31 15.54
N THR A 122 4.58 12.43 16.23
CA THR A 122 5.90 12.99 16.50
C THR A 122 6.46 12.48 17.82
N ASP A 123 7.78 12.40 17.92
CA ASP A 123 8.45 12.08 19.16
C ASP A 123 8.47 13.26 20.15
N ASP A 124 9.03 13.02 21.33
CA ASP A 124 9.24 14.03 22.37
C ASP A 124 10.12 15.21 21.92
N GLN A 125 10.86 15.06 20.81
CA GLN A 125 11.68 16.09 20.18
C GLN A 125 10.99 16.73 18.96
N GLY A 126 9.73 16.36 18.67
CA GLY A 126 8.98 16.86 17.52
C GLY A 126 9.42 16.27 16.18
N ARG A 127 10.20 15.18 16.18
CA ARG A 127 10.63 14.48 14.95
C ARG A 127 9.59 13.42 14.61
N LEU A 128 9.37 13.17 13.33
CA LEU A 128 8.46 12.11 12.90
C LEU A 128 8.99 10.75 13.33
N CYS A 129 8.10 9.92 13.87
CA CYS A 129 8.42 8.56 14.26
C CYS A 129 8.78 7.71 13.02
N ALA A 130 10.02 7.22 12.98
CA ALA A 130 10.52 6.43 11.86
C ALA A 130 9.89 5.02 11.82
N ILE A 131 9.68 4.50 10.61
CA ILE A 131 9.13 3.14 10.40
C ILE A 131 10.01 2.41 9.40
N GLN A 132 10.35 1.17 9.74
CA GLN A 132 10.91 0.18 8.82
C GLN A 132 9.84 -0.87 8.52
N PRO A 133 9.01 -0.65 7.49
CA PRO A 133 7.93 -1.56 7.13
C PRO A 133 8.42 -2.82 6.40
N ARG A 134 9.70 -2.81 5.99
CA ARG A 134 10.35 -3.79 5.13
C ARG A 134 10.73 -5.06 5.89
N ALA A 135 10.82 -6.16 5.15
CA ALA A 135 11.42 -7.38 5.68
C ALA A 135 12.90 -7.17 6.03
N ALA A 136 13.39 -7.90 7.03
CA ALA A 136 14.83 -7.98 7.33
C ALA A 136 15.63 -8.49 6.11
N SER A 137 16.93 -8.18 6.08
CA SER A 137 17.82 -8.53 4.97
C SER A 137 17.99 -10.05 4.79
N HIS A 138 18.48 -10.42 3.61
CA HIS A 138 18.71 -11.79 3.12
C HIS A 138 19.52 -12.74 4.02
N ASP A 139 20.09 -12.30 5.15
CA ASP A 139 20.94 -13.14 6.00
C ASP A 139 20.15 -14.08 6.92
N ILE A 140 18.83 -13.88 7.05
CA ILE A 140 17.92 -14.72 7.86
C ILE A 140 16.96 -15.47 6.92
N ARG A 141 17.46 -16.40 6.10
CA ARG A 141 16.63 -17.11 5.11
C ARG A 141 15.85 -18.30 5.68
N SER A 142 14.60 -18.43 5.23
CA SER A 142 14.02 -19.73 4.84
C SER A 142 13.26 -19.63 3.50
N GLY A 143 13.97 -19.60 2.37
CA GLY A 143 13.38 -19.88 1.04
C GLY A 143 13.10 -18.67 0.12
N LYS A 144 12.71 -19.00 -1.13
CA LYS A 144 12.34 -18.08 -2.22
C LYS A 144 10.87 -17.64 -2.03
N THR A 145 10.52 -16.39 -2.34
CA THR A 145 9.13 -15.93 -2.38
C THR A 145 8.30 -16.80 -3.32
N MET A 146 7.12 -17.16 -2.86
CA MET A 146 6.10 -17.85 -3.63
C MET A 146 5.25 -16.86 -4.42
N VAL A 147 5.34 -15.56 -4.16
CA VAL A 147 4.61 -14.54 -4.91
C VAL A 147 5.33 -14.24 -6.22
N HIS A 148 4.67 -14.45 -7.36
CA HIS A 148 5.26 -14.16 -8.67
C HIS A 148 5.02 -12.71 -9.10
N ASP A 149 3.75 -12.33 -9.18
CA ASP A 149 3.30 -11.00 -9.59
C ASP A 149 2.38 -10.39 -8.54
N VAL A 150 2.49 -9.06 -8.38
CA VAL A 150 1.61 -8.24 -7.56
C VAL A 150 0.93 -7.19 -8.42
N ILE A 151 -0.41 -7.16 -8.41
CA ILE A 151 -1.20 -6.09 -9.00
C ILE A 151 -1.70 -5.21 -7.86
N ILE A 152 -1.34 -3.92 -7.86
CA ILE A 152 -1.70 -2.95 -6.84
C ILE A 152 -2.60 -1.90 -7.48
N ALA A 153 -3.88 -1.88 -7.13
CA ALA A 153 -4.87 -0.94 -7.62
C ALA A 153 -5.34 0.00 -6.51
N SER A 154 -5.39 1.31 -6.78
CA SER A 154 -5.99 2.29 -5.85
C SER A 154 -6.92 3.25 -6.57
N CYS A 155 -8.10 3.49 -6.00
CA CYS A 155 -9.21 4.23 -6.62
C CYS A 155 -9.87 5.28 -5.71
N TRP A 156 -9.33 5.56 -4.52
CA TRP A 156 -9.93 6.54 -3.61
C TRP A 156 -10.02 7.95 -4.21
N PRO A 157 -11.21 8.58 -4.23
CA PRO A 157 -11.35 9.98 -4.61
C PRO A 157 -10.54 10.86 -3.66
N ASN A 158 -9.86 11.88 -4.21
CA ASN A 158 -9.14 12.91 -3.45
C ASN A 158 -7.96 12.44 -2.57
N GLN A 159 -7.56 11.17 -2.67
CA GLN A 159 -6.36 10.70 -1.99
C GLN A 159 -5.10 11.43 -2.49
N PRO A 160 -4.22 11.92 -1.59
CA PRO A 160 -2.94 12.50 -1.97
C PRO A 160 -2.12 11.54 -2.84
N ARG A 161 -1.56 12.09 -3.91
CA ARG A 161 -0.80 11.33 -4.90
C ARG A 161 0.33 12.17 -5.44
N PHE A 162 1.41 11.48 -5.77
CA PHE A 162 2.51 12.09 -6.49
C PHE A 162 2.98 11.16 -7.62
N SER A 163 3.13 11.75 -8.81
CA SER A 163 3.21 11.00 -10.08
C SER A 163 1.95 10.12 -10.25
N ASP A 164 2.08 8.80 -10.14
CA ASP A 164 0.99 7.83 -10.22
C ASP A 164 0.86 6.99 -8.94
N LEU A 165 1.54 7.39 -7.87
CA LEU A 165 1.55 6.69 -6.60
C LEU A 165 0.62 7.41 -5.62
N SER A 166 -0.44 6.75 -5.19
CA SER A 166 -1.23 7.19 -4.04
C SER A 166 -0.57 6.76 -2.73
N ILE A 167 -0.95 7.38 -1.61
CA ILE A 167 -0.38 7.04 -0.30
C ILE A 167 -0.61 5.57 0.08
N ASP A 168 -1.77 5.01 -0.26
CA ASP A 168 -2.08 3.59 -0.01
C ASP A 168 -1.25 2.68 -0.92
N MET A 169 -1.09 3.03 -2.20
CA MET A 169 -0.18 2.30 -3.10
C MET A 169 1.26 2.34 -2.60
N PHE A 170 1.72 3.50 -2.08
CA PHE A 170 3.05 3.62 -1.51
C PHE A 170 3.23 2.73 -0.28
N ARG A 171 2.29 2.79 0.67
CA ARG A 171 2.33 1.96 1.89
C ARG A 171 2.31 0.47 1.54
N PHE A 172 1.41 0.06 0.65
CA PHE A 172 1.36 -1.32 0.18
C PHE A 172 2.57 -1.71 -0.67
N LEU A 173 3.21 -0.78 -1.37
CA LEU A 173 4.47 -1.07 -2.06
C LEU A 173 5.60 -1.31 -1.06
N GLN A 174 5.75 -0.42 -0.07
CA GLN A 174 6.81 -0.49 0.94
C GLN A 174 6.77 -1.78 1.79
N LEU A 175 5.58 -2.34 2.08
CA LEU A 175 5.50 -3.62 2.81
C LEU A 175 5.99 -4.81 1.98
N LEU A 176 5.97 -4.71 0.65
CA LEU A 176 6.44 -5.77 -0.26
C LEU A 176 7.97 -5.72 -0.43
N GLU A 177 8.61 -4.65 0.02
CA GLU A 177 10.05 -4.47 -0.14
C GLU A 177 10.85 -5.10 0.99
N ARG A 178 12.06 -5.52 0.64
CA ARG A 178 13.11 -5.90 1.57
C ARG A 178 14.06 -4.72 1.79
N GLU A 179 14.84 -4.76 2.87
CA GLU A 179 15.92 -3.81 3.06
C GLU A 179 16.89 -3.88 1.86
N PRO A 180 17.24 -2.73 1.26
CA PRO A 180 18.02 -2.70 0.03
C PRO A 180 19.46 -3.14 0.32
N VAL A 181 19.96 -4.11 -0.45
CA VAL A 181 21.33 -4.61 -0.36
C VAL A 181 22.12 -4.10 -1.57
N LYS A 182 23.43 -3.87 -1.39
CA LYS A 182 24.30 -3.52 -2.53
C LYS A 182 24.34 -4.72 -3.49
N PRO A 183 24.17 -4.51 -4.80
CA PRO A 183 24.19 -5.61 -5.76
C PRO A 183 25.54 -6.33 -5.70
N GLN A 184 25.50 -7.65 -5.50
CA GLN A 184 26.68 -8.50 -5.59
C GLN A 184 26.64 -9.25 -6.94
N PRO A 185 27.74 -9.25 -7.71
CA PRO A 185 27.75 -9.76 -9.09
C PRO A 185 27.42 -11.26 -9.24
N GLU A 186 27.40 -12.03 -8.15
CA GLU A 186 27.11 -13.47 -8.13
C GLU A 186 25.74 -13.81 -7.52
N GLN A 187 24.98 -12.84 -7.01
CA GLN A 187 23.69 -13.07 -6.36
C GLN A 187 22.53 -12.77 -7.30
N ASP A 188 21.69 -13.78 -7.53
CA ASP A 188 20.42 -13.63 -8.24
C ASP A 188 19.38 -12.97 -7.34
N ASP A 189 19.14 -11.67 -7.55
CA ASP A 189 18.11 -10.87 -6.86
C ASP A 189 16.69 -11.14 -7.39
N SER A 190 16.50 -12.19 -8.23
CA SER A 190 15.22 -12.66 -8.80
C SER A 190 14.16 -13.11 -7.76
N ASP A 191 14.36 -12.85 -6.47
CA ASP A 191 13.46 -13.25 -5.40
C ASP A 191 12.41 -12.18 -5.03
N ALA A 192 12.37 -11.05 -5.72
CA ALA A 192 11.36 -10.03 -5.50
C ALA A 192 10.21 -10.13 -6.53
N PRO A 193 8.94 -10.02 -6.11
CA PRO A 193 7.82 -10.17 -7.03
C PRO A 193 7.68 -8.95 -7.95
N ARG A 194 7.29 -9.17 -9.21
CA ARG A 194 7.07 -8.08 -10.17
C ARG A 194 5.82 -7.29 -9.79
N LYS A 195 5.85 -5.96 -9.92
CA LYS A 195 4.78 -5.08 -9.42
C LYS A 195 4.12 -4.29 -10.54
N PHE A 196 2.80 -4.35 -10.61
CA PHE A 196 1.97 -3.54 -11.50
C PHE A 196 1.19 -2.51 -10.69
N LEU A 197 1.56 -1.24 -10.83
CA LEU A 197 0.89 -0.13 -10.15
C LEU A 197 -0.20 0.46 -11.04
N LEU A 198 -1.46 0.35 -10.60
CA LEU A 198 -2.63 0.78 -11.33
C LEU A 198 -3.40 1.87 -10.55
N ASN A 199 -3.25 3.12 -10.95
CA ASN A 199 -3.94 4.25 -10.34
C ASN A 199 -5.28 4.53 -11.06
N CYS A 200 -6.41 4.35 -10.38
CA CYS A 200 -7.76 4.42 -10.92
C CYS A 200 -7.94 3.66 -12.26
N PRO A 201 -7.53 2.38 -12.36
CA PRO A 201 -7.64 1.60 -13.60
C PRO A 201 -9.10 1.34 -13.98
N SER A 202 -9.41 1.01 -15.23
CA SER A 202 -10.68 0.35 -15.54
C SER A 202 -10.67 -1.11 -15.06
N ALA A 203 -11.85 -1.69 -14.83
CA ALA A 203 -11.99 -3.14 -14.58
C ALA A 203 -11.28 -3.99 -15.66
N SER A 204 -11.39 -3.60 -16.94
CA SER A 204 -10.68 -4.27 -18.03
C SER A 204 -9.15 -4.20 -17.91
N GLN A 205 -8.59 -3.09 -17.42
CA GLN A 205 -7.14 -3.00 -17.15
C GLN A 205 -6.73 -3.96 -16.04
N ILE A 206 -7.49 -4.05 -14.95
CA ILE A 206 -7.23 -5.00 -13.86
C ILE A 206 -7.28 -6.45 -14.40
N ILE A 207 -8.36 -6.80 -15.11
CA ILE A 207 -8.55 -8.14 -15.70
C ILE A 207 -7.41 -8.48 -16.67
N HIS A 208 -6.97 -7.51 -17.48
CA HIS A 208 -5.85 -7.69 -18.40
C HIS A 208 -4.55 -8.03 -17.67
N HIS A 209 -4.18 -7.26 -16.64
CA HIS A 209 -2.97 -7.52 -15.86
C HIS A 209 -3.05 -8.85 -15.11
N LEU A 210 -4.17 -9.14 -14.44
CA LEU A 210 -4.39 -10.42 -13.77
C LEU A 210 -4.30 -11.60 -14.76
N GLY A 211 -4.87 -11.46 -15.96
CA GLY A 211 -4.83 -12.50 -17.00
C GLY A 211 -3.42 -12.73 -17.55
N SER A 212 -2.67 -11.65 -17.78
CA SER A 212 -1.26 -11.74 -18.22
C SER A 212 -0.41 -12.43 -17.16
N SER A 213 -0.55 -12.01 -15.89
CA SER A 213 0.17 -12.62 -14.77
C SER A 213 -0.20 -14.07 -14.56
N LEU A 214 -1.50 -14.42 -14.58
CA LEU A 214 -1.97 -15.80 -14.44
C LEU A 214 -1.35 -16.73 -15.50
N ARG A 215 -1.11 -16.25 -16.72
CA ARG A 215 -0.46 -17.03 -17.78
C ARG A 215 0.98 -17.39 -17.42
N GLU A 216 1.70 -16.48 -16.78
CA GLU A 216 3.13 -16.60 -16.47
C GLU A 216 3.41 -17.28 -15.12
N THR A 217 2.54 -17.10 -14.12
CA THR A 217 2.67 -17.70 -12.78
C THR A 217 2.68 -19.23 -12.83
N SER A 218 3.58 -19.91 -12.13
CA SER A 218 3.57 -21.38 -12.03
C SER A 218 2.43 -21.92 -11.14
N SER A 219 2.19 -23.23 -11.11
CA SER A 219 1.12 -23.83 -10.28
C SER A 219 1.40 -23.77 -8.77
N SER A 220 2.65 -23.55 -8.36
CA SER A 220 3.07 -23.43 -6.97
C SER A 220 3.20 -21.98 -6.51
N GLN A 221 3.12 -21.00 -7.42
CA GLN A 221 3.29 -19.58 -7.08
C GLN A 221 1.96 -18.85 -6.97
N PHE A 222 1.93 -17.84 -6.10
CA PHE A 222 0.80 -16.97 -5.87
C PHE A 222 0.81 -15.77 -6.81
N LEU A 223 -0.37 -15.46 -7.32
CA LEU A 223 -0.72 -14.15 -7.85
C LEU A 223 -1.31 -13.32 -6.71
N LEU A 224 -0.72 -12.15 -6.42
CA LEU A 224 -1.21 -11.23 -5.39
C LEU A 224 -1.96 -10.06 -6.03
N PHE A 225 -3.19 -9.82 -5.59
CA PHE A 225 -3.98 -8.65 -5.98
C PHE A 225 -4.32 -7.80 -4.76
N TYR A 226 -3.95 -6.53 -4.79
CA TYR A 226 -4.36 -5.53 -3.81
C TYR A 226 -5.26 -4.50 -4.49
N TYR A 227 -6.38 -4.20 -3.85
CA TYR A 227 -7.27 -3.13 -4.25
C TYR A 227 -7.60 -2.26 -3.03
N SER A 228 -7.44 -0.94 -3.16
CA SER A 228 -7.96 0.03 -2.21
C SER A 228 -8.82 1.08 -2.90
N GLY A 229 -10.09 1.15 -2.53
CA GLY A 229 -11.00 2.07 -3.20
C GLY A 229 -12.46 1.95 -2.80
N PRO A 230 -13.29 2.86 -3.32
CA PRO A 230 -14.72 2.85 -3.10
C PRO A 230 -15.36 1.57 -3.64
N GLY A 231 -16.49 1.19 -3.08
CA GLY A 231 -17.25 0.05 -3.56
C GLY A 231 -18.67 0.10 -3.04
N ARG A 232 -19.56 -0.65 -3.68
CA ARG A 232 -20.98 -0.71 -3.32
C ARG A 232 -21.40 -2.16 -3.06
N LEU A 233 -22.12 -2.38 -1.96
CA LEU A 233 -22.67 -3.70 -1.62
C LEU A 233 -23.80 -4.13 -2.57
N THR A 234 -24.51 -3.17 -3.14
CA THR A 234 -25.55 -3.37 -4.14
C THR A 234 -25.32 -2.45 -5.34
N GLY A 235 -25.69 -2.91 -6.54
CA GLY A 235 -25.76 -2.04 -7.71
C GLY A 235 -27.17 -1.48 -7.89
N ALA A 236 -27.28 -0.25 -8.42
CA ALA A 236 -28.54 0.21 -9.00
C ALA A 236 -28.82 -0.58 -10.29
N PRO A 237 -30.08 -0.79 -10.70
CA PRO A 237 -30.34 -1.26 -12.06
C PRO A 237 -29.89 -0.19 -13.07
N ALA A 238 -29.53 -0.63 -14.29
CA ALA A 238 -29.18 0.28 -15.37
C ALA A 238 -30.27 1.37 -15.54
N SER A 239 -29.85 2.62 -15.73
CA SER A 239 -30.74 3.78 -15.85
C SER A 239 -31.87 3.51 -16.85
N GLY A 240 -33.10 3.37 -16.36
CA GLY A 240 -34.30 3.11 -17.17
C GLY A 240 -35.13 1.88 -16.78
N SER A 241 -34.64 1.01 -15.89
CA SER A 241 -35.45 -0.10 -15.35
C SER A 241 -36.21 0.32 -14.08
N THR A 242 -37.54 0.23 -14.12
CA THR A 242 -38.44 0.42 -12.96
C THR A 242 -38.70 -0.88 -12.18
N ALA A 243 -38.11 -2.00 -12.59
CA ALA A 243 -38.33 -3.29 -11.96
C ALA A 243 -37.50 -3.42 -10.67
N SER A 244 -38.16 -3.83 -9.57
CA SER A 244 -37.47 -4.17 -8.33
C SER A 244 -36.61 -5.43 -8.55
N VAL A 245 -35.29 -5.25 -8.56
CA VAL A 245 -34.33 -6.35 -8.69
C VAL A 245 -34.36 -7.19 -7.40
N PRO A 246 -34.49 -8.52 -7.49
CA PRO A 246 -34.38 -9.40 -6.32
C PRO A 246 -33.07 -9.16 -5.54
N PRO A 247 -33.04 -9.30 -4.20
CA PRO A 247 -31.84 -9.06 -3.40
C PRO A 247 -30.61 -9.87 -3.84
N SER A 248 -30.81 -11.10 -4.34
CA SER A 248 -29.75 -11.96 -4.87
C SER A 248 -29.11 -11.38 -6.13
N GLU A 249 -29.91 -10.84 -7.04
CA GLU A 249 -29.42 -10.19 -8.27
C GLU A 249 -28.80 -8.83 -7.97
N ALA A 250 -29.37 -8.06 -7.03
CA ALA A 250 -28.81 -6.78 -6.60
C ALA A 250 -27.42 -6.91 -5.95
N ALA A 251 -27.18 -7.99 -5.21
CA ALA A 251 -25.86 -8.32 -4.66
C ALA A 251 -24.85 -8.69 -5.76
N MET A 252 -25.30 -9.35 -6.84
CA MET A 252 -24.44 -9.62 -8.01
C MET A 252 -24.04 -8.34 -8.76
N LEU A 253 -24.82 -7.26 -8.61
CA LEU A 253 -24.55 -5.94 -9.21
C LEU A 253 -23.63 -5.05 -8.35
N GLY A 254 -23.32 -5.46 -7.11
CA GLY A 254 -22.33 -4.83 -6.23
C GLY A 254 -20.89 -5.19 -6.62
N GLY A 255 -19.91 -4.48 -6.05
CA GLY A 255 -18.49 -4.67 -6.40
C GLY A 255 -17.61 -3.46 -6.11
N LEU A 256 -16.37 -3.52 -6.60
CA LEU A 256 -15.32 -2.54 -6.38
C LEU A 256 -15.33 -1.48 -7.49
N ASP A 257 -15.41 -0.20 -7.16
CA ASP A 257 -15.50 0.88 -8.16
C ASP A 257 -14.08 1.20 -8.68
N THR A 258 -13.85 1.01 -9.97
CA THR A 258 -12.51 1.13 -10.60
C THR A 258 -12.24 2.54 -11.16
N ARG A 259 -13.29 3.36 -11.37
CA ARG A 259 -13.17 4.79 -11.74
C ARG A 259 -14.15 5.68 -10.97
N PRO A 260 -13.88 7.00 -10.90
CA PRO A 260 -14.86 7.97 -10.39
C PRO A 260 -16.18 7.93 -11.20
N PRO A 261 -17.31 8.32 -10.59
CA PRO A 261 -18.66 7.94 -10.99
C PRO A 261 -19.21 8.73 -12.19
N ALA A 262 -18.61 8.57 -13.37
CA ALA A 262 -19.19 9.06 -14.61
C ALA A 262 -20.04 8.01 -15.34
N ASP A 263 -19.84 6.71 -15.09
CA ASP A 263 -20.56 5.61 -15.75
C ASP A 263 -20.73 4.41 -14.79
N ASP A 264 -21.97 4.14 -14.34
CA ASP A 264 -22.23 3.49 -13.04
C ASP A 264 -22.09 1.93 -13.02
N HIS A 265 -21.83 1.30 -14.17
CA HIS A 265 -21.66 -0.18 -14.28
C HIS A 265 -20.42 -0.64 -15.05
N VAL A 266 -19.96 0.10 -16.07
CA VAL A 266 -18.83 -0.31 -16.93
C VAL A 266 -17.49 -0.29 -16.18
N HIS A 267 -17.44 0.36 -15.03
CA HIS A 267 -16.23 0.58 -14.26
C HIS A 267 -16.26 -0.10 -12.89
N ARG A 268 -16.95 -1.23 -12.74
CA ARG A 268 -16.97 -2.01 -11.49
C ARG A 268 -16.31 -3.38 -11.69
N LEU A 269 -15.58 -3.84 -10.68
CA LEU A 269 -15.06 -5.21 -10.60
C LEU A 269 -15.94 -6.01 -9.65
N HIS A 270 -16.66 -7.00 -10.19
CA HIS A 270 -17.59 -7.85 -9.45
C HIS A 270 -16.87 -9.06 -8.84
N PRO A 271 -17.40 -9.69 -7.78
CA PRO A 271 -16.83 -10.93 -7.23
C PRO A 271 -16.60 -12.02 -8.27
N TYR A 272 -17.53 -12.19 -9.21
CA TYR A 272 -17.44 -13.18 -10.27
C TYR A 272 -16.33 -12.91 -11.28
N ASP A 273 -15.90 -11.65 -11.44
CA ASP A 273 -14.79 -11.30 -12.34
C ASP A 273 -13.44 -11.81 -11.82
N LEU A 274 -13.33 -12.07 -10.51
CA LEU A 274 -12.11 -12.58 -9.90
C LEU A 274 -12.02 -14.11 -9.88
N ILE A 275 -13.15 -14.81 -10.02
CA ILE A 275 -13.20 -16.27 -10.04
C ILE A 275 -12.22 -16.87 -11.06
N PRO A 276 -12.11 -16.35 -12.30
CA PRO A 276 -11.20 -16.93 -13.28
C PRO A 276 -9.73 -17.03 -12.85
N PHE A 277 -9.28 -16.15 -11.95
CA PHE A 277 -7.91 -16.08 -11.46
C PHE A 277 -7.63 -17.04 -10.30
N THR A 278 -8.67 -17.63 -9.70
CA THR A 278 -8.53 -18.68 -8.67
C THR A 278 -8.11 -20.05 -9.23
N ARG A 279 -7.87 -20.15 -10.56
CA ARG A 279 -7.32 -21.34 -11.24
C ARG A 279 -5.86 -21.65 -10.88
N LYS A 280 -5.16 -20.71 -10.25
CA LYS A 280 -3.82 -20.85 -9.68
C LYS A 280 -3.85 -20.26 -8.27
N PRO A 281 -2.83 -20.49 -7.43
CA PRO A 281 -2.76 -19.88 -6.12
C PRO A 281 -2.99 -18.36 -6.20
N PHE A 282 -4.02 -17.85 -5.50
CA PHE A 282 -4.46 -16.47 -5.63
C PHE A 282 -4.66 -15.82 -4.26
N PHE A 283 -3.94 -14.75 -3.98
CA PHE A 283 -4.02 -14.02 -2.72
C PHE A 283 -4.57 -12.63 -3.01
N CYS A 284 -5.63 -12.23 -2.31
CA CYS A 284 -6.32 -10.98 -2.57
C CYS A 284 -6.46 -10.17 -1.29
N VAL A 285 -6.12 -8.89 -1.34
CA VAL A 285 -6.29 -7.92 -0.26
C VAL A 285 -7.24 -6.83 -0.75
N LEU A 286 -8.41 -6.74 -0.12
CA LEU A 286 -9.48 -5.84 -0.53
C LEU A 286 -9.79 -4.82 0.56
N ASP A 287 -9.43 -3.58 0.29
CA ASP A 287 -9.67 -2.42 1.13
C ASP A 287 -10.81 -1.57 0.56
N SER A 288 -12.03 -1.98 0.89
CA SER A 288 -13.25 -1.37 0.33
C SER A 288 -14.47 -1.68 1.21
N PRO A 289 -15.45 -0.76 1.30
CA PRO A 289 -16.75 -1.06 1.90
C PRO A 289 -17.46 -2.26 1.24
N ALA A 290 -17.15 -2.57 -0.02
CA ALA A 290 -17.72 -3.72 -0.75
C ALA A 290 -16.91 -5.02 -0.60
N ALA A 291 -15.78 -5.01 0.12
CA ALA A 291 -14.97 -6.20 0.33
C ALA A 291 -15.73 -7.41 0.91
N PRO A 292 -16.76 -7.25 1.78
CA PRO A 292 -17.56 -8.38 2.26
C PRO A 292 -18.24 -9.22 1.17
N LEU A 293 -18.55 -8.64 0.00
CA LEU A 293 -19.14 -9.39 -1.13
C LEU A 293 -18.25 -10.54 -1.60
N PHE A 294 -16.93 -10.41 -1.42
CA PHE A 294 -15.94 -11.38 -1.89
C PHE A 294 -15.72 -12.53 -0.90
N ARG A 295 -16.18 -12.41 0.36
CA ARG A 295 -16.05 -13.48 1.38
C ARG A 295 -16.79 -14.77 0.99
N LYS A 296 -17.85 -14.64 0.18
CA LYS A 296 -18.69 -15.76 -0.27
C LYS A 296 -18.31 -16.29 -1.65
N THR A 297 -17.12 -15.93 -2.15
CA THR A 297 -16.63 -16.40 -3.46
C THR A 297 -16.52 -17.92 -3.45
N PRO A 298 -17.21 -18.64 -4.34
CA PRO A 298 -17.18 -20.10 -4.35
C PRO A 298 -15.81 -20.59 -4.83
N ASN A 299 -15.29 -21.64 -4.18
CA ASN A 299 -14.12 -22.35 -4.69
C ASN A 299 -14.52 -23.30 -5.83
N LEU A 300 -14.43 -22.82 -7.08
CA LEU A 300 -14.79 -23.61 -8.27
C LEU A 300 -13.65 -24.49 -8.79
N TYR A 301 -12.40 -24.25 -8.37
CA TYR A 301 -11.22 -24.98 -8.84
C TYR A 301 -10.60 -25.74 -7.66
N ALA A 302 -11.14 -26.94 -7.39
CA ALA A 302 -10.68 -27.77 -6.29
C ALA A 302 -9.17 -28.03 -6.36
N GLY A 303 -8.47 -27.85 -5.24
CA GLY A 303 -7.04 -28.09 -5.12
C GLY A 303 -6.14 -26.86 -5.33
N THR A 304 -6.67 -25.70 -5.75
CA THR A 304 -5.91 -24.45 -5.79
C THR A 304 -6.26 -23.56 -4.59
N PRO A 305 -5.26 -23.14 -3.79
CA PRO A 305 -5.51 -22.29 -2.63
C PRO A 305 -5.83 -20.86 -3.08
N PHE A 306 -6.83 -20.23 -2.46
CA PHE A 306 -6.98 -18.78 -2.55
C PHE A 306 -7.42 -18.19 -1.21
N LEU A 307 -7.11 -16.92 -1.01
CA LEU A 307 -7.46 -16.19 0.21
C LEU A 307 -7.87 -14.76 -0.13
N PHE A 308 -8.95 -14.28 0.49
CA PHE A 308 -9.38 -12.88 0.46
C PHE A 308 -9.25 -12.29 1.87
N LEU A 309 -8.35 -11.32 2.04
CA LEU A 309 -8.26 -10.47 3.22
C LEU A 309 -9.08 -9.21 2.97
N CYS A 310 -10.27 -9.16 3.55
CA CYS A 310 -11.23 -8.06 3.35
C CYS A 310 -11.20 -7.08 4.53
N SER A 311 -11.08 -5.79 4.25
CA SER A 311 -11.23 -4.73 5.25
C SER A 311 -12.59 -4.82 5.97
N PRO A 312 -12.73 -4.23 7.17
CA PRO A 312 -14.02 -4.05 7.83
C PRO A 312 -15.03 -3.34 6.92
N GLN A 313 -16.32 -3.66 7.09
CA GLN A 313 -17.41 -3.14 6.25
C GLN A 313 -17.60 -1.63 6.44
N GLU A 314 -17.65 -1.18 7.70
CA GLU A 314 -17.79 0.21 8.07
C GLU A 314 -16.89 0.50 9.27
N TYR A 315 -16.21 1.64 9.21
CA TYR A 315 -15.58 2.20 10.40
C TYR A 315 -16.59 3.12 11.10
N PRO A 316 -16.56 3.23 12.43
CA PRO A 316 -17.42 4.16 13.16
C PRO A 316 -17.29 5.59 12.61
N PRO A 317 -18.32 6.45 12.65
CA PRO A 317 -18.25 7.80 12.08
C PRO A 317 -17.12 8.68 12.64
N SER A 318 -16.69 8.39 13.87
CA SER A 318 -15.57 9.04 14.56
C SER A 318 -14.19 8.51 14.14
N ILE A 319 -14.11 7.39 13.45
CA ILE A 319 -12.90 6.85 12.79
C ILE A 319 -13.24 6.81 11.30
N SER A 320 -12.90 7.85 10.55
CA SER A 320 -13.01 7.73 9.10
C SER A 320 -12.05 6.63 8.65
N GLY A 321 -12.55 5.61 7.92
CA GLY A 321 -11.70 4.57 7.32
C GLY A 321 -10.57 5.13 6.45
N HIS A 322 -10.75 6.39 6.04
CA HIS A 322 -9.77 7.33 5.53
C HIS A 322 -9.54 8.40 6.58
N ALA A 323 -8.57 8.22 7.47
CA ALA A 323 -8.20 9.24 8.45
C ALA A 323 -7.51 10.40 7.70
N GLY A 324 -8.29 11.30 7.12
CA GLY A 324 -7.80 12.44 6.35
C GLY A 324 -7.22 12.09 4.96
N THR A 325 -6.18 11.27 4.90
CA THR A 325 -5.35 11.09 3.69
C THR A 325 -5.13 9.64 3.22
N ALA A 326 -5.12 8.66 4.13
CA ALA A 326 -4.78 7.26 3.83
C ALA A 326 -5.72 6.26 4.52
N SER A 327 -5.78 5.03 4.00
CA SER A 327 -6.63 3.97 4.57
C SER A 327 -6.09 3.43 5.89
N LEU A 328 -6.98 3.26 6.88
CA LEU A 328 -6.66 2.64 8.15
C LEU A 328 -6.28 1.15 8.00
N PHE A 329 -7.00 0.41 7.16
CA PHE A 329 -6.67 -1.00 6.92
C PHE A 329 -5.28 -1.13 6.30
N THR A 330 -4.99 -0.29 5.30
CA THR A 330 -3.67 -0.25 4.67
C THR A 330 -2.60 0.23 5.65
N ALA A 331 -2.92 1.10 6.62
CA ALA A 331 -2.00 1.48 7.69
C ALA A 331 -1.62 0.29 8.60
N PHE A 332 -2.58 -0.56 8.99
CA PHE A 332 -2.28 -1.79 9.75
C PHE A 332 -1.42 -2.78 8.95
N LEU A 333 -1.73 -2.97 7.66
CA LEU A 333 -0.95 -3.84 6.78
C LEU A 333 0.45 -3.28 6.52
N PHE A 334 0.61 -1.96 6.49
CA PHE A 334 1.90 -1.29 6.40
C PHE A 334 2.75 -1.53 7.64
N HIS A 335 2.18 -1.32 8.83
CA HIS A 335 2.77 -1.70 10.11
C HIS A 335 1.73 -1.62 11.25
N PRO A 336 1.59 -2.63 12.15
CA PRO A 336 0.58 -2.61 13.21
C PRO A 336 0.62 -1.38 14.14
N ALA A 337 1.83 -0.96 14.57
CA ALA A 337 1.98 0.25 15.39
C ALA A 337 1.44 1.51 14.71
N VAL A 338 1.55 1.61 13.38
CA VAL A 338 1.00 2.72 12.60
C VAL A 338 -0.51 2.66 12.59
N GLY A 339 -1.09 1.47 12.35
CA GLY A 339 -2.53 1.27 12.43
C GLY A 339 -3.10 1.63 13.81
N ILE A 340 -2.42 1.24 14.90
CA ILE A 340 -2.80 1.60 16.27
C ILE A 340 -2.71 3.11 16.48
N ALA A 341 -1.61 3.75 16.07
CA ALA A 341 -1.47 5.20 16.18
C ALA A 341 -2.54 5.96 15.38
N SER A 342 -2.86 5.49 14.17
CA SER A 342 -3.89 6.08 13.31
C SER A 342 -5.29 5.91 13.89
N VAL A 343 -5.66 4.73 14.40
CA VAL A 343 -7.00 4.51 14.98
C VAL A 343 -7.18 5.29 16.29
N CYS A 344 -6.12 5.43 17.09
CA CYS A 344 -6.12 6.21 18.33
C CYS A 344 -5.92 7.72 18.09
N ARG A 345 -5.57 8.14 16.87
CA ARG A 345 -5.24 9.54 16.52
C ARG A 345 -4.11 10.12 17.39
N LEU A 346 -3.03 9.36 17.54
CA LEU A 346 -1.89 9.81 18.33
C LEU A 346 -1.13 10.90 17.58
N GLU A 347 -1.01 12.08 18.20
CA GLU A 347 -0.19 13.18 17.67
C GLU A 347 1.26 13.10 18.17
N ARG A 348 1.45 12.56 19.38
CA ARG A 348 2.74 12.49 20.08
C ARG A 348 2.93 11.16 20.79
N VAL A 349 4.11 10.56 20.63
CA VAL A 349 4.52 9.31 21.28
C VAL A 349 6.00 9.41 21.63
N ALA A 350 6.43 8.99 22.83
CA ALA A 350 7.85 9.00 23.18
C ALA A 350 8.69 8.16 22.19
N ALA A 351 9.87 8.62 21.76
CA ALA A 351 10.69 7.90 20.78
C ALA A 351 11.00 6.45 21.21
N SER A 352 11.27 6.24 22.51
CA SER A 352 11.51 4.93 23.09
C SER A 352 10.27 4.04 23.08
N GLY A 353 9.10 4.61 23.35
CA GLY A 353 7.82 3.92 23.30
C GLY A 353 7.46 3.50 21.87
N TRP A 354 7.70 4.39 20.90
CA TRP A 354 7.54 4.05 19.49
C TRP A 354 8.43 2.89 19.07
N ALA A 355 9.73 2.95 19.35
CA ALA A 355 10.67 1.88 19.02
C ALA A 355 10.28 0.55 19.68
N ALA A 356 9.87 0.57 20.96
CA ALA A 356 9.42 -0.62 21.67
C ALA A 356 8.11 -1.19 21.08
N ALA A 357 7.16 -0.34 20.66
CA ALA A 357 5.93 -0.77 20.01
C ALA A 357 6.18 -1.41 18.64
N ILE A 358 7.20 -0.95 17.90
CA ILE A 358 7.61 -1.57 16.64
C ILE A 358 8.12 -3.00 16.88
N GLU A 359 9.01 -3.21 17.85
CA GLU A 359 9.52 -4.55 18.17
C GLU A 359 8.43 -5.47 18.73
N GLN A 360 7.58 -4.95 19.62
CA GLN A 360 6.45 -5.70 20.16
C GLN A 360 5.47 -6.15 19.06
N ALA A 361 5.25 -5.32 18.04
CA ALA A 361 4.43 -5.69 16.89
C ALA A 361 5.06 -6.81 16.05
N LYS A 362 6.40 -6.82 15.88
CA LYS A 362 7.10 -7.92 15.20
C LYS A 362 6.96 -9.23 15.95
N ASP A 363 7.12 -9.20 17.28
CA ASP A 363 6.92 -10.36 18.14
C ASP A 363 5.49 -10.89 18.06
N TRP A 364 4.50 -9.97 18.02
CA TRP A 364 3.09 -10.32 17.84
C TRP A 364 2.84 -10.97 16.47
N GLU A 365 3.39 -10.41 15.39
CA GLU A 365 3.29 -11.00 14.05
C GLU A 365 3.85 -12.43 14.03
N ALA A 366 5.04 -12.64 14.60
CA ALA A 366 5.67 -13.96 14.69
C ALA A 366 4.86 -14.96 15.54
N ALA A 367 4.30 -14.50 16.66
CA ALA A 367 3.44 -15.31 17.51
C ALA A 367 2.17 -15.77 16.77
N VAL A 368 1.52 -14.88 16.03
CA VAL A 368 0.34 -15.21 15.22
C VAL A 368 0.68 -16.22 14.13
N VAL A 369 1.78 -16.04 13.40
CA VAL A 369 2.21 -16.99 12.35
C VAL A 369 2.46 -18.37 12.94
N ARG A 370 3.24 -18.46 14.03
CA ARG A 370 3.54 -19.73 14.70
C ARG A 370 2.27 -20.40 15.19
N TYR A 371 1.37 -19.64 15.83
CA TYR A 371 0.09 -20.17 16.30
C TYR A 371 -0.71 -20.77 15.15
N LEU A 372 -0.88 -20.03 14.05
CA LEU A 372 -1.59 -20.54 12.88
C LEU A 372 -0.91 -21.77 12.26
N GLN A 373 0.42 -21.85 12.23
CA GLN A 373 1.14 -23.02 11.70
C GLN A 373 0.92 -24.29 12.54
N GLU A 374 0.79 -24.15 13.86
CA GLU A 374 0.70 -25.28 14.79
C GLU A 374 -0.75 -25.64 15.17
N HIS A 375 -1.70 -24.71 14.99
CA HIS A 375 -3.06 -24.88 15.49
C HIS A 375 -3.85 -25.95 14.69
N PRO A 376 -4.51 -26.90 15.37
CA PRO A 376 -5.18 -28.02 14.70
C PRO A 376 -6.42 -27.61 13.87
N LEU A 377 -7.02 -26.45 14.18
CA LEU A 377 -8.16 -25.92 13.43
C LEU A 377 -7.75 -25.02 12.26
N THR A 378 -6.46 -24.80 12.03
CA THR A 378 -6.00 -24.03 10.88
C THR A 378 -6.39 -24.72 9.58
N PRO A 379 -7.07 -24.02 8.64
CA PRO A 379 -7.42 -24.62 7.36
C PRO A 379 -6.17 -25.06 6.59
N ALA A 380 -6.22 -26.27 6.01
CA ALA A 380 -5.06 -26.87 5.33
C ALA A 380 -4.44 -25.98 4.24
N PHE A 381 -5.25 -25.21 3.51
CA PHE A 381 -4.77 -24.29 2.48
C PHE A 381 -3.91 -23.15 3.04
N LEU A 382 -4.13 -22.76 4.30
CA LEU A 382 -3.42 -21.67 4.94
C LEU A 382 -1.99 -22.08 5.32
N HIS A 383 -1.73 -23.35 5.63
CA HIS A 383 -0.37 -23.82 5.92
C HIS A 383 0.60 -23.54 4.78
N GLY A 384 0.18 -23.74 3.52
CA GLY A 384 1.00 -23.42 2.35
C GLY A 384 1.29 -21.92 2.23
N ILE A 385 0.28 -21.07 2.48
CA ILE A 385 0.42 -19.61 2.49
C ILE A 385 1.41 -19.16 3.58
N LEU A 386 1.35 -19.76 4.76
CA LEU A 386 2.18 -19.40 5.92
C LEU A 386 3.64 -19.84 5.79
N THR A 387 4.01 -20.61 4.76
CA THR A 387 5.42 -20.92 4.46
C THR A 387 6.14 -19.77 3.75
N ASP A 388 5.39 -18.88 3.11
CA ASP A 388 5.92 -17.68 2.47
C ASP A 388 5.94 -16.53 3.48
N GLU A 389 7.12 -15.94 3.72
CA GLU A 389 7.29 -14.89 4.72
C GLU A 389 6.41 -13.66 4.44
N LEU A 390 6.26 -13.27 3.17
CA LEU A 390 5.50 -12.10 2.78
C LEU A 390 4.00 -12.33 2.99
N LEU A 391 3.48 -13.47 2.53
CA LEU A 391 2.07 -13.81 2.70
C LEU A 391 1.73 -14.07 4.17
N ALA A 392 2.62 -14.74 4.92
CA ALA A 392 2.46 -14.97 6.35
C ALA A 392 2.37 -13.64 7.12
N ARG A 393 3.23 -12.67 6.79
CA ARG A 393 3.17 -11.32 7.36
C ARG A 393 1.85 -10.61 7.07
N LEU A 394 1.35 -10.67 5.83
CA LEU A 394 0.05 -10.09 5.47
C LEU A 394 -1.10 -10.72 6.28
N VAL A 395 -1.09 -12.05 6.45
CA VAL A 395 -2.07 -12.75 7.28
C VAL A 395 -1.96 -12.32 8.74
N ALA A 396 -0.75 -12.26 9.29
CA ALA A 396 -0.54 -11.85 10.68
C ALA A 396 -1.01 -10.42 10.94
N ARG A 397 -0.61 -9.46 10.08
CA ARG A 397 -1.05 -8.06 10.19
C ARG A 397 -2.55 -7.90 10.01
N PHE A 398 -3.19 -8.73 9.19
CA PHE A 398 -4.65 -8.78 9.10
C PHE A 398 -5.30 -9.25 10.41
N VAL A 399 -4.78 -10.31 11.03
CA VAL A 399 -5.25 -10.77 12.34
C VAL A 399 -5.07 -9.68 13.38
N VAL A 400 -3.89 -9.06 13.46
CA VAL A 400 -3.61 -7.94 14.38
C VAL A 400 -4.59 -6.78 14.15
N CYS A 401 -4.79 -6.36 12.89
CA CYS A 401 -5.77 -5.33 12.54
C CYS A 401 -7.16 -5.67 13.10
N ARG A 402 -7.62 -6.90 12.88
CA ARG A 402 -8.95 -7.32 13.31
C ARG A 402 -9.05 -7.39 14.84
N VAL A 403 -8.04 -7.90 15.54
CA VAL A 403 -8.00 -7.91 17.02
C VAL A 403 -8.06 -6.47 17.57
N VAL A 404 -7.19 -5.59 17.09
CA VAL A 404 -7.16 -4.18 17.55
C VAL A 404 -8.51 -3.52 17.35
N LEU A 405 -9.13 -3.69 16.18
CA LEU A 405 -10.44 -3.12 15.90
C LEU A 405 -11.54 -3.74 16.77
N THR A 406 -11.52 -5.04 17.05
CA THR A 406 -12.50 -5.71 17.93
C THR A 406 -12.48 -5.16 19.37
N HIS A 407 -11.30 -4.82 19.89
CA HIS A 407 -11.11 -4.32 21.26
C HIS A 407 -11.22 -2.80 21.38
N HIS A 408 -11.16 -2.06 20.28
CA HIS A 408 -11.22 -0.60 20.31
C HIS A 408 -12.61 -0.13 20.76
N THR A 409 -12.67 0.76 21.74
CA THR A 409 -13.92 1.23 22.39
C THR A 409 -14.95 1.79 21.40
N ILE A 410 -14.48 2.43 20.34
CA ILE A 410 -15.32 3.11 19.34
C ILE A 410 -15.91 2.14 18.30
N VAL A 411 -15.27 0.98 18.06
CA VAL A 411 -15.72 0.03 17.05
C VAL A 411 -16.87 -0.80 17.63
N GLN A 412 -17.97 -0.89 16.88
CA GLN A 412 -19.08 -1.77 17.25
C GLN A 412 -18.65 -3.22 17.02
N LYS A 413 -18.87 -4.10 18.01
CA LYS A 413 -18.69 -5.53 17.80
C LYS A 413 -19.70 -5.95 16.73
N THR A 414 -19.21 -6.35 15.57
CA THR A 414 -20.03 -7.06 14.59
C THR A 414 -20.29 -8.46 15.13
N ASP A 415 -21.55 -8.89 15.14
CA ASP A 415 -21.98 -10.26 15.49
C ASP A 415 -21.52 -11.29 14.42
N ASP A 416 -20.24 -11.24 14.05
CA ASP A 416 -19.62 -12.32 13.28
C ASP A 416 -19.47 -13.51 14.25
N LEU A 417 -20.15 -14.61 13.93
CA LEU A 417 -20.15 -15.86 14.69
C LEU A 417 -18.71 -16.23 15.09
N SER A 418 -18.49 -16.51 16.38
CA SER A 418 -17.17 -16.89 16.88
C SER A 418 -16.76 -18.22 16.25
N ASP A 419 -15.85 -18.16 15.30
CA ASP A 419 -15.02 -19.31 14.96
C ASP A 419 -14.10 -19.57 16.16
N THR A 420 -14.03 -20.82 16.62
CA THR A 420 -13.14 -21.25 17.69
C THR A 420 -11.70 -20.81 17.44
N LEU A 421 -11.22 -20.93 16.19
CA LEU A 421 -9.88 -20.48 15.82
C LEU A 421 -9.69 -18.97 16.04
N TRP A 422 -10.72 -18.17 15.74
CA TRP A 422 -10.66 -16.73 15.94
C TRP A 422 -10.62 -16.37 17.42
N THR A 423 -11.41 -17.05 18.24
CA THR A 423 -11.45 -16.85 19.69
C THR A 423 -10.06 -17.09 20.29
N ASP A 424 -9.38 -18.16 19.88
CA ASP A 424 -8.06 -18.47 20.41
C ASP A 424 -6.99 -17.45 19.94
N LEU A 425 -7.09 -16.97 18.70
CA LEU A 425 -6.22 -15.88 18.20
C LEU A 425 -6.43 -14.57 18.95
N GLU A 426 -7.66 -14.25 19.34
CA GLU A 426 -7.99 -13.08 20.16
C GLU A 426 -7.38 -13.21 21.57
N VAL A 427 -7.48 -14.39 22.18
CA VAL A 427 -6.85 -14.69 23.47
C VAL A 427 -5.32 -14.58 23.40
N LEU A 428 -4.68 -15.23 22.42
CA LEU A 428 -3.24 -15.12 22.18
C LEU A 428 -2.81 -13.65 22.06
N SER A 429 -3.60 -12.86 21.35
CA SER A 429 -3.27 -11.49 21.01
C SER A 429 -3.50 -10.49 22.15
N THR A 430 -4.20 -10.86 23.21
CA THR A 430 -4.57 -9.93 24.31
C THR A 430 -3.34 -9.39 25.04
N GLU A 431 -2.34 -10.24 25.33
CA GLU A 431 -1.10 -9.82 25.98
C GLU A 431 -0.27 -8.92 25.06
N HIS A 432 -0.10 -9.31 23.79
CA HIS A 432 0.63 -8.50 22.82
C HIS A 432 -0.02 -7.13 22.58
N LEU A 433 -1.36 -7.08 22.53
CA LEU A 433 -2.11 -5.84 22.46
C LEU A 433 -1.80 -4.98 23.68
N ALA A 434 -1.99 -5.49 24.90
CA ALA A 434 -1.76 -4.74 26.13
C ALA A 434 -0.33 -4.17 26.23
N LEU A 435 0.68 -4.97 25.87
CA LEU A 435 2.08 -4.53 25.83
C LEU A 435 2.28 -3.41 24.81
N THR A 436 1.75 -3.56 23.59
CA THR A 436 1.89 -2.55 22.53
C THR A 436 1.20 -1.24 22.91
N LEU A 437 -0.02 -1.31 23.45
CA LEU A 437 -0.76 -0.14 23.94
C LEU A 437 -0.01 0.55 25.08
N GLY A 438 0.64 -0.23 25.96
CA GLY A 438 1.50 0.27 27.02
C GLY A 438 2.68 1.10 26.51
N GLN A 439 3.35 0.64 25.46
CA GLN A 439 4.45 1.38 24.85
C GLN A 439 3.99 2.66 24.15
N LEU A 440 2.79 2.66 23.57
CA LEU A 440 2.21 3.82 22.89
C LEU A 440 1.47 4.79 23.84
N GLY A 441 1.17 4.36 25.07
CA GLY A 441 0.42 5.17 26.05
C GLY A 441 -1.03 5.41 25.66
N CYS A 442 -1.68 4.45 24.99
CA CYS A 442 -3.04 4.60 24.44
C CYS A 442 -4.05 3.57 24.96
N GLN A 443 -3.81 2.98 26.14
CA GLN A 443 -4.68 1.95 26.73
C GLN A 443 -6.13 2.41 26.92
N ASP A 444 -6.34 3.68 27.24
CA ASP A 444 -7.67 4.27 27.49
C ASP A 444 -8.62 4.21 26.29
N HIS A 445 -8.10 3.92 25.09
CA HIS A 445 -8.90 3.75 23.88
C HIS A 445 -9.53 2.34 23.74
N PHE A 446 -9.16 1.38 24.60
CA PHE A 446 -9.49 -0.04 24.45
C PHE A 446 -10.28 -0.57 25.66
N ARG A 447 -11.09 -1.60 25.42
CA ARG A 447 -11.95 -2.24 26.44
C ARG A 447 -11.25 -3.40 27.14
#